data_AF-A0A3M1RHH1-F1
#
_entry.id   AF-A0A3M1RHH1-F1
#
_cell.length_a   1.000
_cell.length_b   1.000
_cell.length_c   1.000
_cell.angle_alpha   90.00
_cell.angle_beta   90.00
_cell.angle_gamma   90.00
#
_symmetry.space_group_name_H-M   'P 1'
#
loop_
_entity.id
_entity.type
_entity.pdbx_description
1 polymer ?
#
loop_
_entity_poly.entity_id
_entity_poly.type
_entity_poly.pdbx_seq_one_letter_code
_entity_poly.pdbx_strand_id
1 'polypeptide(L)'
;MSLRIENTGRFIKRLEVVEDIPKEIASHVNQVDFGVPPSEVIEADPVIKWALEDLDFYETRTIDYEVPVALNEYTPYVNWPLRQLNIFYTITRPREDVEISKAEASTLSPGESGTLSVTVSNKGAASVNTTLLVEPPTGWAVEPEKVIYVFAPSSKEVFNFTITPPEETTLGVYGATLRLSYQDTAVTKDLSLFVREPPAESPLMLWLLWLLLVALLAVIAYYGRRIYRGRKKKVMYREELVSAVHRLQDEIFKRE
;
A
#
# COMPACT_ATOMS: atom_id res chain seq x y z
N MET A 1 48.36 17.38 -11.51
CA MET A 1 47.20 16.50 -11.77
C MET A 1 45.97 17.15 -11.15
N SER A 2 44.77 16.89 -11.68
CA SER A 2 43.54 17.55 -11.25
C SER A 2 42.38 16.57 -11.18
N LEU A 3 41.73 16.46 -10.02
CA LEU A 3 40.46 15.76 -9.85
C LEU A 3 39.31 16.76 -10.00
N ARG A 4 38.50 16.59 -11.06
CA ARG A 4 37.33 17.42 -11.31
C ARG A 4 36.05 16.71 -10.86
N ILE A 5 35.28 17.36 -10.00
CA ILE A 5 34.03 16.88 -9.44
C ILE A 5 32.92 17.81 -9.88
N GLU A 6 31.90 17.26 -10.54
CA GLU A 6 30.78 18.02 -11.08
C GLU A 6 29.47 17.53 -10.46
N ASN A 7 28.73 18.43 -9.81
CA ASN A 7 27.45 18.12 -9.21
C ASN A 7 26.31 18.34 -10.22
N THR A 8 25.69 17.27 -10.72
CA THR A 8 24.73 17.37 -11.83
C THR A 8 23.28 17.66 -11.44
N GLY A 9 22.95 18.02 -10.20
CA GLY A 9 21.60 18.54 -9.91
C GLY A 9 21.00 18.37 -8.52
N ARG A 10 21.78 18.22 -7.44
CA ARG A 10 21.23 18.22 -6.07
C ARG A 10 22.21 18.82 -5.07
N PHE A 11 21.71 19.51 -4.06
CA PHE A 11 22.56 19.90 -2.92
C PHE A 11 23.16 18.66 -2.24
N ILE A 12 24.49 18.64 -2.10
CA ILE A 12 25.22 17.58 -1.42
C ILE A 12 25.83 18.18 -0.16
N LYS A 13 25.33 17.77 1.00
CA LYS A 13 25.83 18.27 2.29
C LYS A 13 27.30 17.92 2.49
N ARG A 14 27.69 16.70 2.10
CA ARG A 14 29.09 16.27 2.14
C ARG A 14 29.37 15.20 1.09
N LEU A 15 30.44 15.39 0.34
CA LEU A 15 30.99 14.43 -0.59
C LEU A 15 32.34 13.97 -0.06
N GLU A 16 32.55 12.66 0.06
CA GLU A 16 33.87 12.11 0.31
C GLU A 16 34.38 11.35 -0.90
N VAL A 17 35.58 11.67 -1.33
CA VAL A 17 36.29 11.00 -2.41
C VAL A 17 37.52 10.34 -1.81
N VAL A 18 37.65 9.02 -1.96
CA VAL A 18 38.84 8.27 -1.54
C VAL A 18 39.60 7.84 -2.77
N GLU A 19 40.83 8.32 -2.87
CA GLU A 19 41.76 8.00 -3.94
C GLU A 19 42.86 7.07 -3.44
N ASP A 20 43.26 6.14 -4.29
CA ASP A 20 44.42 5.26 -4.07
C ASP A 20 45.52 5.71 -5.03
N ILE A 21 46.59 6.26 -4.47
CA ILE A 21 47.76 6.71 -5.23
C ILE A 21 48.67 5.50 -5.44
N PRO A 22 48.89 5.06 -6.70
CA PRO A 22 49.73 3.90 -6.97
C PRO A 22 51.14 4.06 -6.40
N LYS A 23 51.65 3.01 -5.75
CA LYS A 23 52.97 3.00 -5.10
C LYS A 23 54.12 3.24 -6.08
N GLU A 24 53.89 2.92 -7.36
CA GLU A 24 54.83 3.15 -8.45
C GLU A 24 55.10 4.65 -8.65
N ILE A 25 54.22 5.53 -8.16
CA ILE A 25 54.25 6.98 -8.36
C ILE A 25 54.64 7.68 -7.06
N ALA A 26 54.01 7.30 -5.95
CA ALA A 26 54.34 7.77 -4.62
C ALA A 26 54.23 6.62 -3.63
N SER A 27 55.35 6.31 -2.98
CA SER A 27 55.40 5.31 -1.89
C SER A 27 54.86 5.85 -0.57
N HIS A 28 54.81 7.18 -0.41
CA HIS A 28 54.40 7.87 0.80
C HIS A 28 53.70 9.18 0.45
N VAL A 29 52.74 9.59 1.29
CA VAL A 29 51.95 10.82 1.09
C VAL A 29 52.80 12.11 1.04
N ASN A 30 53.94 12.13 1.73
CA ASN A 30 54.86 13.29 1.74
C ASN A 30 55.64 13.46 0.43
N GLN A 31 55.51 12.52 -0.50
CA GLN A 31 56.07 12.62 -1.86
C GLN A 31 55.10 13.28 -2.83
N VAL A 32 53.89 13.64 -2.39
CA VAL A 32 52.87 14.33 -3.19
C VAL A 32 52.73 15.75 -2.67
N ASP A 33 52.80 16.72 -3.58
CA ASP A 33 52.55 18.12 -3.27
C ASP A 33 51.07 18.43 -3.50
N PHE A 34 50.34 18.62 -2.42
CA PHE A 34 48.90 18.88 -2.47
C PHE A 34 48.66 20.38 -2.49
N GLY A 35 48.01 20.89 -3.54
CA GLY A 35 47.60 22.30 -3.58
C GLY A 35 46.61 22.63 -2.47
N VAL A 36 45.74 21.67 -2.13
CA VAL A 36 44.88 21.67 -0.94
C VAL A 36 45.14 20.35 -0.21
N PRO A 37 45.41 20.32 1.10
CA PRO A 37 45.68 19.06 1.80
C PRO A 37 44.43 18.16 1.82
N PRO A 38 44.60 16.83 1.77
CA PRO A 38 43.48 15.90 1.93
C PRO A 38 42.92 16.02 3.35
N SER A 39 41.62 15.75 3.47
CA SER A 39 40.92 15.80 4.76
C SER A 39 41.38 14.71 5.72
N GLU A 40 41.83 13.56 5.18
CA GLU A 40 42.41 12.48 5.96
C GLU A 40 43.39 11.66 5.11
N VAL A 41 44.47 11.19 5.73
CA VAL A 41 45.38 10.18 5.16
C VAL A 41 45.06 8.86 5.84
N ILE A 42 44.46 7.93 5.10
CA ILE A 42 43.93 6.66 5.65
C ILE A 42 45.05 5.65 5.84
N GLU A 43 45.94 5.53 4.86
CA GLU A 43 47.04 4.57 4.85
C GLU A 43 48.35 5.30 4.48
N ALA A 44 49.48 4.84 5.03
CA ALA A 44 50.80 5.40 4.71
C ALA A 44 51.21 5.13 3.25
N ASP A 45 50.72 4.01 2.70
CA ASP A 45 50.64 3.72 1.27
C ASP A 45 49.51 4.60 0.70
N PRO A 46 49.77 5.61 -0.15
CA PRO A 46 48.99 6.84 -0.08
C PRO A 46 47.53 6.65 -0.52
N VAL A 47 46.68 6.33 0.45
CA VAL A 47 45.23 6.33 0.35
C VAL A 47 44.75 7.57 1.06
N ILE A 48 44.22 8.50 0.28
CA ILE A 48 43.82 9.83 0.76
C ILE A 48 42.32 10.02 0.62
N LYS A 49 41.75 10.81 1.52
CA LYS A 49 40.34 11.17 1.50
C LYS A 49 40.19 12.67 1.38
N TRP A 50 39.38 13.07 0.42
CA TRP A 50 38.88 14.42 0.23
C TRP A 50 37.46 14.52 0.79
N ALA A 51 37.21 15.39 1.74
CA ALA A 51 35.87 15.72 2.22
C ALA A 51 35.50 17.13 1.74
N LEU A 52 34.48 17.21 0.91
CA LEU A 52 33.94 18.45 0.38
C LEU A 52 32.57 18.68 1.00
N GLU A 53 32.41 19.77 1.72
CA GLU A 53 31.15 20.13 2.37
C GLU A 53 30.36 21.12 1.51
N ASP A 54 29.03 21.06 1.64
CA ASP A 54 28.06 21.98 1.05
C ASP A 54 28.33 22.23 -0.45
N LEU A 55 28.22 21.17 -1.25
CA LEU A 55 28.26 21.27 -2.71
C LEU A 55 26.89 21.74 -3.24
N ASP A 56 26.88 22.94 -3.79
CA ASP A 56 25.71 23.57 -4.41
C ASP A 56 25.33 22.91 -5.74
N PHE A 57 24.10 23.19 -6.19
CA PHE A 57 23.58 22.71 -7.46
C PHE A 57 24.47 23.16 -8.62
N TYR A 58 24.86 22.23 -9.49
CA TYR A 58 25.71 22.52 -10.66
C TYR A 58 27.09 23.09 -10.30
N GLU A 59 27.49 23.02 -9.02
CA GLU A 59 28.82 23.39 -8.58
C GLU A 59 29.84 22.39 -9.12
N THR A 60 30.96 22.92 -9.62
CA THR A 60 32.13 22.14 -10.00
C THR A 60 33.27 22.49 -9.06
N ARG A 61 33.88 21.47 -8.44
CA ARG A 61 35.12 21.64 -7.65
C ARG A 61 36.26 20.91 -8.32
N THR A 62 37.43 21.55 -8.31
CA THR A 62 38.67 20.96 -8.82
C THR A 62 39.67 20.89 -7.69
N ILE A 63 40.29 19.73 -7.52
CA ILE A 63 41.35 19.48 -6.54
C ILE A 63 42.63 19.21 -7.31
N ASP A 64 43.64 20.03 -7.09
CA ASP A 64 44.92 19.94 -7.79
C ASP A 64 46.02 19.42 -6.84
N TYR A 65 46.82 18.48 -7.34
CA TYR A 65 48.01 17.98 -6.66
C TYR A 65 49.07 17.53 -7.68
N GLU A 66 50.33 17.58 -7.27
CA GLU A 66 51.48 17.27 -8.11
C GLU A 66 52.31 16.14 -7.50
N VAL A 67 52.74 15.19 -8.34
CA VAL A 67 53.64 14.11 -7.91
C VAL A 67 54.99 14.33 -8.60
N PRO A 68 56.02 14.85 -7.90
CA PRO A 68 57.27 15.28 -8.52
C PRO A 68 58.03 14.19 -9.27
N VAL A 69 57.80 12.91 -8.94
CA VAL A 69 58.46 11.75 -9.55
C VAL A 69 57.79 11.34 -10.87
N ALA A 70 56.53 11.73 -11.09
CA ALA A 70 55.84 11.45 -12.34
C ALA A 70 56.33 12.38 -13.44
N LEU A 71 57.06 11.83 -14.41
CA LEU A 71 57.37 12.52 -15.66
C LEU A 71 56.05 12.93 -16.34
N ASN A 72 55.87 14.23 -16.59
CA ASN A 72 54.63 14.82 -17.12
C ASN A 72 54.16 14.15 -18.43
N GLU A 73 55.09 13.60 -19.22
CA GLU A 73 54.84 12.85 -20.45
C GLU A 73 54.16 11.48 -20.25
N TYR A 74 54.25 10.90 -19.04
CA TYR A 74 53.63 9.60 -18.70
C TYR A 74 52.33 9.73 -17.92
N THR A 75 51.96 10.94 -17.49
CA THR A 75 50.71 11.22 -16.77
C THR A 75 49.45 10.64 -17.44
N PRO A 76 49.28 10.65 -18.78
CA PRO A 76 48.09 10.08 -19.42
C PRO A 76 47.97 8.54 -19.31
N TYR A 77 49.06 7.85 -19.01
CA TYR A 77 49.12 6.38 -18.96
C TYR A 77 49.04 5.82 -17.55
N VAL A 78 49.03 6.70 -16.55
CA VAL A 78 48.85 6.32 -15.16
C VAL A 78 47.38 5.95 -14.95
N ASN A 79 47.14 4.68 -14.59
CA ASN A 79 45.82 4.25 -14.12
C ASN A 79 45.65 4.67 -12.66
N TRP A 80 44.69 5.56 -12.40
CA TRP A 80 44.39 6.07 -11.07
C TRP A 80 42.97 5.68 -10.65
N PRO A 81 42.78 4.48 -10.09
CA PRO A 81 41.45 4.02 -9.77
C PRO A 81 40.89 4.82 -8.59
N LEU A 82 39.69 5.37 -8.77
CA LEU A 82 38.88 5.86 -7.65
C LEU A 82 38.53 4.66 -6.76
N ARG A 83 38.96 4.69 -5.48
CA ARG A 83 38.68 3.60 -4.54
C ARG A 83 37.26 3.64 -4.04
N GLN A 84 36.78 4.83 -3.65
CA GLN A 84 35.45 4.99 -3.07
C GLN A 84 34.89 6.41 -3.24
N LEU A 85 33.57 6.50 -3.40
CA LEU A 85 32.81 7.74 -3.42
C LEU A 85 31.64 7.66 -2.42
N ASN A 86 31.64 8.49 -1.38
CA ASN A 86 30.53 8.58 -0.43
C ASN A 86 29.78 9.90 -0.62
N ILE A 87 28.47 9.82 -0.84
CA ILE A 87 27.62 10.99 -1.02
C ILE A 87 26.65 11.09 0.16
N PHE A 88 26.85 12.11 1.00
CA PHE A 88 25.95 12.46 2.10
C PHE A 88 25.10 13.64 1.67
N TYR A 89 23.82 13.40 1.39
CA TYR A 89 22.86 14.43 1.04
C TYR A 89 21.75 14.48 2.08
N THR A 90 21.25 15.68 2.35
CA THR A 90 20.03 15.85 3.14
C THR A 90 18.87 15.94 2.17
N ILE A 91 17.94 14.98 2.22
CA ILE A 91 16.65 15.15 1.53
C ILE A 91 15.83 16.10 2.41
N THR A 92 16.03 17.41 2.25
CA THR A 92 15.08 18.38 2.76
C THR A 92 13.89 18.35 1.83
N ARG A 93 12.97 17.38 2.03
CA ARG A 93 11.63 17.56 1.49
C ARG A 93 11.11 18.85 2.13
N PRO A 94 10.56 19.83 1.37
CA PRO A 94 9.83 20.91 2.01
C PRO A 94 8.85 20.24 2.98
N ARG A 95 8.93 20.61 4.25
CA ARG A 95 8.09 19.99 5.28
C ARG A 95 6.68 20.45 4.95
N GLU A 96 5.95 19.61 4.23
CA GLU A 96 4.53 19.85 3.97
C GLU A 96 3.86 19.86 5.34
N ASP A 97 3.45 21.04 5.78
CA ASP A 97 2.73 21.19 7.04
C ASP A 97 1.40 20.44 6.98
N VAL A 98 0.83 20.23 5.79
CA VAL A 98 -0.34 19.40 5.57
C VAL A 98 -0.06 18.37 4.48
N GLU A 99 -0.26 17.08 4.79
CA GLU A 99 -0.01 15.98 3.86
C GLU A 99 -1.21 15.04 3.71
N ILE A 100 -1.31 14.37 2.57
CA ILE A 100 -2.23 13.25 2.35
C ILE A 100 -1.57 11.95 2.83
N SER A 101 -1.72 11.67 4.13
CA SER A 101 -1.13 10.50 4.78
C SER A 101 -1.62 9.17 4.21
N LYS A 102 -2.91 9.06 3.86
CA LYS A 102 -3.52 7.83 3.35
C LYS A 102 -4.65 8.13 2.36
N ALA A 103 -4.78 7.31 1.33
CA ALA A 103 -5.91 7.36 0.40
C ALA A 103 -6.19 5.95 -0.15
N GLU A 104 -7.42 5.47 0.03
CA GLU A 104 -7.84 4.12 -0.35
C GLU A 104 -9.23 4.17 -0.98
N ALA A 105 -9.39 3.55 -2.15
CA ALA A 105 -10.68 3.39 -2.80
C ALA A 105 -11.20 1.96 -2.63
N SER A 106 -12.51 1.80 -2.44
CA SER A 106 -13.16 0.50 -2.55
C SER A 106 -13.04 -0.03 -3.99
N THR A 107 -13.20 -1.35 -4.15
CA THR A 107 -13.45 -1.90 -5.49
C THR A 107 -14.80 -1.41 -5.98
N LEU A 108 -14.86 -1.01 -7.25
CA LEU A 108 -16.04 -0.47 -7.90
C LEU A 108 -16.61 -1.48 -8.90
N SER A 109 -17.92 -1.39 -9.13
CA SER A 109 -18.61 -2.09 -10.22
C SER A 109 -19.14 -1.06 -11.21
N PRO A 110 -19.25 -1.35 -12.52
CA PRO A 110 -19.88 -0.44 -13.47
C PRO A 110 -21.29 -0.03 -13.02
N GLY A 111 -21.58 1.28 -12.99
CA GLY A 111 -22.85 1.83 -12.53
C GLY A 111 -23.05 1.87 -11.01
N GLU A 112 -22.17 1.26 -10.21
CA GLU A 112 -22.32 1.18 -8.76
C GLU A 112 -21.40 2.16 -8.03
N SER A 113 -21.93 2.87 -7.05
CA SER A 113 -21.15 3.82 -6.26
C SER A 113 -20.27 3.11 -5.25
N GLY A 114 -19.02 3.55 -5.10
CA GLY A 114 -18.13 3.10 -4.01
C GLY A 114 -17.47 4.27 -3.28
N THR A 115 -16.66 3.93 -2.27
CA THR A 115 -16.12 4.90 -1.33
C THR A 115 -14.61 5.06 -1.51
N LEU A 116 -14.16 6.29 -1.72
CA LEU A 116 -12.78 6.74 -1.60
C LEU A 116 -12.58 7.41 -0.23
N SER A 117 -11.78 6.79 0.63
CA SER A 117 -11.42 7.32 1.94
C SER A 117 -10.04 7.97 1.90
N VAL A 118 -9.96 9.23 2.32
CA VAL A 118 -8.74 10.05 2.29
C VAL A 118 -8.45 10.55 3.70
N THR A 119 -7.26 10.23 4.22
CA THR A 119 -6.77 10.77 5.49
C THR A 119 -5.77 11.89 5.22
N VAL A 120 -6.10 13.08 5.71
CA VAL A 120 -5.25 14.27 5.64
C VAL A 120 -4.79 14.62 7.04
N SER A 121 -3.52 15.01 7.19
CA SER A 121 -2.95 15.39 8.47
C SER A 121 -2.21 16.71 8.40
N ASN A 122 -2.49 17.60 9.34
CA ASN A 122 -1.72 18.81 9.58
C ASN A 122 -0.66 18.52 10.64
N LYS A 123 0.61 18.47 10.24
CA LYS A 123 1.80 18.35 11.09
C LYS A 123 2.36 19.70 11.52
N GLY A 124 1.80 20.80 11.01
CA GLY A 124 2.16 22.16 11.38
C GLY A 124 1.69 22.55 12.78
N ALA A 125 2.32 23.59 13.32
CA ALA A 125 2.00 24.15 14.63
C ALA A 125 0.83 25.16 14.61
N ALA A 126 0.35 25.52 13.42
CA ALA A 126 -0.75 26.47 13.21
C ALA A 126 -1.97 25.78 12.58
N SER A 127 -3.14 26.42 12.71
CA SER A 127 -4.33 25.96 12.01
C SER A 127 -4.23 26.31 10.53
N VAL A 128 -4.68 25.41 9.64
CA VAL A 128 -4.55 25.58 8.19
C VAL A 128 -5.89 25.35 7.52
N ASN A 129 -6.33 26.29 6.68
CA ASN A 129 -7.49 26.10 5.82
C ASN A 129 -7.07 25.32 4.57
N THR A 130 -7.81 24.24 4.29
CA THR A 130 -7.49 23.30 3.23
C THR A 130 -8.68 23.12 2.31
N THR A 131 -8.38 22.88 1.04
CA THR A 131 -9.36 22.49 0.03
C THR A 131 -8.93 21.15 -0.55
N LEU A 132 -9.81 20.17 -0.46
CA LEU A 132 -9.64 18.85 -1.04
C LEU A 132 -10.56 18.72 -2.26
N LEU A 133 -9.99 18.33 -3.40
CA LEU A 133 -10.67 18.13 -4.67
C LEU A 133 -10.29 16.75 -5.20
N VAL A 134 -11.28 15.98 -5.66
CA VAL A 134 -11.06 14.71 -6.35
C VAL A 134 -11.38 14.90 -7.82
N GLU A 135 -10.40 14.66 -8.68
CA GLU A 135 -10.55 14.68 -10.13
C GLU A 135 -10.68 13.21 -10.60
N PRO A 136 -11.91 12.73 -10.86
CA PRO A 136 -12.12 11.35 -11.27
C PRO A 136 -11.78 11.14 -12.77
N PRO A 137 -11.75 9.87 -13.23
CA PRO A 137 -11.71 9.59 -14.66
C PRO A 137 -12.86 10.28 -15.41
N THR A 138 -12.64 10.62 -16.68
CA THR A 138 -13.65 11.31 -17.49
C THR A 138 -14.99 10.55 -17.51
N GLY A 139 -16.07 11.26 -17.21
CA GLY A 139 -17.44 10.74 -17.21
C GLY A 139 -17.87 10.08 -15.89
N TRP A 140 -16.99 9.97 -14.90
CA TRP A 140 -17.32 9.44 -13.58
C TRP A 140 -17.86 10.55 -12.68
N ALA A 141 -18.81 10.22 -11.81
CA ALA A 141 -19.34 11.14 -10.82
C ALA A 141 -18.60 11.00 -9.48
N VAL A 142 -18.43 12.13 -8.77
CA VAL A 142 -17.85 12.14 -7.42
C VAL A 142 -18.65 13.07 -6.51
N GLU A 143 -18.97 12.60 -5.31
CA GLU A 143 -19.68 13.36 -4.28
C GLU A 143 -19.01 13.20 -2.90
N PRO A 144 -18.69 14.29 -2.19
CA PRO A 144 -18.72 15.68 -2.66
C PRO A 144 -17.59 15.95 -3.67
N GLU A 145 -17.81 16.81 -4.67
CA GLU A 145 -16.74 17.20 -5.61
C GLU A 145 -15.58 17.92 -4.90
N LYS A 146 -15.92 18.76 -3.91
CA LYS A 146 -14.98 19.63 -3.19
C LYS A 146 -15.30 19.67 -1.70
N VAL A 147 -14.27 19.57 -0.87
CA VAL A 147 -14.36 19.73 0.59
C VAL A 147 -13.45 20.87 1.03
N ILE A 148 -13.99 21.79 1.83
CA ILE A 148 -13.22 22.85 2.48
C ILE A 148 -13.21 22.55 3.97
N TYR A 149 -12.02 22.47 4.57
CA TYR A 149 -11.87 22.09 5.96
C TYR A 149 -10.70 22.83 6.62
N VAL A 150 -10.87 23.24 7.87
CA VAL A 150 -9.83 23.89 8.67
C VAL A 150 -9.24 22.91 9.65
N PHE A 151 -7.98 22.53 9.43
CA PHE A 151 -7.24 21.64 10.32
C PHE A 151 -6.68 22.42 11.51
N ALA A 152 -6.91 21.92 12.72
CA ALA A 152 -6.17 22.36 13.91
C ALA A 152 -4.69 21.93 13.84
N PRO A 153 -3.78 22.52 14.63
CA PRO A 153 -2.40 22.07 14.73
C PRO A 153 -2.32 20.60 15.12
N SER A 154 -1.38 19.85 14.53
CA SER A 154 -1.12 18.44 14.86
C SER A 154 -2.38 17.53 14.79
N SER A 155 -3.32 17.84 13.90
CA SER A 155 -4.60 17.11 13.78
C SER A 155 -4.66 16.28 12.50
N LYS A 156 -5.58 15.32 12.47
CA LYS A 156 -5.85 14.45 11.32
C LYS A 156 -7.34 14.25 11.18
N GLU A 157 -7.81 14.13 9.95
CA GLU A 157 -9.23 13.96 9.62
C GLU A 157 -9.36 12.99 8.45
N VAL A 158 -10.50 12.29 8.40
CA VAL A 158 -10.81 11.34 7.33
C VAL A 158 -12.00 11.85 6.54
N PHE A 159 -11.81 12.01 5.23
CA PHE A 159 -12.87 12.39 4.30
C PHE A 159 -13.26 11.19 3.45
N ASN A 160 -14.56 10.99 3.27
CA ASN A 160 -15.10 9.96 2.41
C ASN A 160 -15.79 10.59 1.21
N PHE A 161 -15.39 10.16 0.03
CA PHE A 161 -15.95 10.53 -1.26
C PHE A 161 -16.65 9.33 -1.85
N THR A 162 -17.85 9.54 -2.37
CA THR A 162 -18.58 8.57 -3.16
C THR A 162 -18.17 8.74 -4.62
N ILE A 163 -17.69 7.69 -5.26
CA ILE A 163 -17.28 7.68 -6.67
C ILE A 163 -18.17 6.71 -7.42
N THR A 164 -18.74 7.15 -8.54
CA THR A 164 -19.66 6.35 -9.35
C THR A 164 -19.14 6.27 -10.79
N PRO A 165 -18.68 5.09 -11.25
CA PRO A 165 -18.34 4.85 -12.65
C PRO A 165 -19.62 4.73 -13.50
N PRO A 166 -19.60 5.15 -14.78
CA PRO A 166 -20.68 4.87 -15.72
C PRO A 166 -21.02 3.38 -15.84
N GLU A 167 -22.27 3.06 -16.20
CA GLU A 167 -22.71 1.67 -16.43
C GLU A 167 -21.91 0.96 -17.54
N GLU A 168 -21.46 1.71 -18.55
CA GLU A 168 -20.68 1.21 -19.70
C GLU A 168 -19.17 1.10 -19.41
N THR A 169 -18.75 1.25 -18.15
CA THR A 169 -17.32 1.24 -17.79
C THR A 169 -16.72 -0.15 -17.96
N THR A 170 -15.63 -0.24 -18.73
CA THR A 170 -14.90 -1.51 -18.88
C THR A 170 -14.18 -1.91 -17.61
N LEU A 171 -14.01 -3.22 -17.38
CA LEU A 171 -13.26 -3.72 -16.23
C LEU A 171 -11.78 -3.33 -16.34
N GLY A 172 -11.15 -2.94 -15.23
CA GLY A 172 -9.75 -2.52 -15.26
C GLY A 172 -9.33 -1.58 -14.14
N VAL A 173 -8.19 -0.93 -14.36
CA VAL A 173 -7.61 0.07 -13.44
C VAL A 173 -7.70 1.44 -14.08
N TYR A 174 -8.26 2.40 -13.37
CA TYR A 174 -8.41 3.78 -13.81
C TYR A 174 -7.62 4.72 -12.89
N GLY A 175 -7.05 5.77 -13.47
CA GLY A 175 -6.35 6.81 -12.71
C GLY A 175 -7.32 7.90 -12.25
N ALA A 176 -7.23 8.28 -10.98
CA ALA A 176 -7.88 9.47 -10.44
C ALA A 176 -6.83 10.33 -9.74
N THR A 177 -7.06 11.63 -9.66
CA THR A 177 -6.11 12.56 -9.05
C THR A 177 -6.76 13.25 -7.87
N LEU A 178 -6.09 13.19 -6.71
CA LEU A 178 -6.49 13.90 -5.51
C LEU A 178 -5.64 15.14 -5.35
N ARG A 179 -6.27 16.30 -5.23
CA ARG A 179 -5.61 17.58 -5.07
C ARG A 179 -5.97 18.21 -3.73
N LEU A 180 -4.94 18.40 -2.91
CA LEU A 180 -5.02 19.13 -1.65
C LEU A 180 -4.38 20.51 -1.84
N SER A 181 -5.13 21.58 -1.60
CA SER A 181 -4.61 22.95 -1.68
C SER A 181 -4.67 23.64 -0.33
N TYR A 182 -3.58 24.30 0.08
CA TYR A 182 -3.46 25.06 1.33
C TYR A 182 -2.39 26.15 1.19
N GLN A 183 -2.64 27.36 1.72
CA GLN A 183 -1.67 28.48 1.78
C GLN A 183 -0.81 28.63 0.49
N ASP A 184 -1.47 28.74 -0.65
CA ASP A 184 -0.86 28.87 -2.00
C ASP A 184 0.01 27.68 -2.47
N THR A 185 0.03 26.59 -1.70
CA THR A 185 0.62 25.30 -2.06
C THR A 185 -0.46 24.33 -2.50
N ALA A 186 -0.15 23.48 -3.48
CA ALA A 186 -1.00 22.37 -3.89
C ALA A 186 -0.19 21.06 -3.90
N VAL A 187 -0.67 20.07 -3.17
CA VAL A 187 -0.16 18.71 -3.14
C VAL A 187 -1.10 17.85 -3.98
N THR A 188 -0.52 17.08 -4.90
CA THR A 188 -1.27 16.21 -5.80
C THR A 188 -0.87 14.76 -5.55
N LYS A 189 -1.85 13.86 -5.52
CA LYS A 189 -1.65 12.42 -5.30
C LYS A 189 -2.47 11.63 -6.30
N ASP A 190 -1.80 10.81 -7.09
CA ASP A 190 -2.46 9.90 -8.01
C ASP A 190 -2.98 8.65 -7.29
N LEU A 191 -4.16 8.21 -7.70
CA LEU A 191 -4.90 7.10 -7.13
C LEU A 191 -5.27 6.12 -8.23
N SER A 192 -5.28 4.83 -7.89
CA SER A 192 -5.74 3.77 -8.78
C SER A 192 -7.10 3.26 -8.31
N LEU A 193 -8.11 3.38 -9.17
CA LEU A 193 -9.46 2.90 -8.96
C LEU A 193 -9.62 1.56 -9.69
N PHE A 194 -10.09 0.53 -8.98
CA PHE A 194 -10.25 -0.80 -9.53
C PHE A 194 -11.72 -1.07 -9.83
N VAL A 195 -12.03 -1.31 -11.11
CA VAL A 195 -13.37 -1.70 -11.57
C VAL A 195 -13.38 -3.19 -11.85
N ARG A 196 -14.26 -3.93 -11.18
CA ARG A 196 -14.43 -5.38 -11.32
C ARG A 196 -15.90 -5.72 -11.53
N GLU A 197 -16.16 -6.93 -12.01
CA GLU A 197 -17.52 -7.44 -12.05
C GLU A 197 -18.10 -7.46 -10.64
N PRO A 198 -19.38 -7.06 -10.48
CA PRO A 198 -20.06 -7.26 -9.22
C PRO A 198 -20.04 -8.75 -8.89
N PRO A 199 -19.83 -9.13 -7.63
CA PRO A 199 -19.84 -10.53 -7.24
C PRO A 199 -21.19 -11.12 -7.63
N ALA A 200 -21.19 -12.04 -8.60
CA ALA A 200 -22.41 -12.70 -9.02
C ALA A 200 -23.05 -13.38 -7.80
N GLU A 201 -24.30 -13.00 -7.50
CA GLU A 201 -25.09 -13.72 -6.50
C GLU A 201 -25.26 -15.16 -7.00
N SER A 202 -24.46 -16.07 -6.45
CA SER A 202 -24.44 -17.45 -6.95
C SER A 202 -25.77 -18.13 -6.63
N PRO A 203 -26.53 -18.57 -7.66
CA PRO A 203 -27.79 -19.27 -7.43
C PRO A 203 -27.56 -20.60 -6.70
N LEU A 204 -26.32 -21.11 -6.61
CA LEU A 204 -25.97 -22.32 -5.86
C LEU A 204 -26.35 -22.22 -4.38
N MET A 205 -26.25 -21.03 -3.78
CA MET A 205 -26.63 -20.85 -2.37
C MET A 205 -28.14 -21.00 -2.19
N LEU A 206 -28.94 -20.47 -3.11
CA LEU A 206 -30.40 -20.64 -3.13
C LEU A 206 -30.79 -22.11 -3.37
N TRP A 207 -30.10 -22.81 -4.27
CA TRP A 207 -30.30 -24.25 -4.50
C TRP A 207 -29.97 -25.10 -3.26
N LEU A 208 -28.89 -24.78 -2.55
CA LEU A 208 -28.51 -25.47 -1.32
C LEU A 208 -29.55 -25.26 -0.20
N LEU A 209 -30.08 -24.05 -0.05
CA LEU A 209 -31.16 -23.76 0.89
C LEU A 209 -32.43 -24.55 0.56
N TRP A 210 -32.79 -24.64 -0.73
CA TRP A 210 -33.92 -25.45 -1.19
C TRP A 210 -33.72 -26.95 -0.91
N LEU A 211 -32.53 -27.49 -1.19
CA LEU A 211 -32.22 -28.89 -0.90
C LEU A 211 -32.32 -29.21 0.60
N LEU A 212 -31.84 -28.30 1.45
CA LEU A 212 -31.90 -28.44 2.90
C LEU A 212 -33.37 -28.40 3.41
N LEU A 213 -34.19 -27.51 2.85
CA LEU A 213 -35.63 -27.45 3.14
C LEU A 213 -36.34 -28.76 2.75
N VAL A 214 -36.06 -29.30 1.56
CA VAL A 214 -36.65 -30.56 1.08
C VAL A 214 -36.21 -31.74 1.96
N ALA A 215 -34.93 -31.80 2.33
CA ALA A 215 -34.42 -32.82 3.24
C ALA A 215 -35.11 -32.75 4.61
N LEU A 216 -35.29 -31.55 5.17
CA LEU A 216 -36.00 -31.34 6.42
C LEU A 216 -37.46 -31.83 6.33
N LEU A 217 -38.18 -31.47 5.28
CA LEU A 217 -39.55 -31.92 5.04
C LEU A 217 -39.63 -33.44 4.88
N ALA A 218 -38.66 -34.06 4.19
CA ALA A 218 -38.58 -35.51 4.05
C ALA A 218 -38.37 -36.22 5.40
N VAL A 219 -37.51 -35.66 6.27
CA VAL A 219 -37.31 -36.17 7.64
C VAL A 219 -38.60 -36.05 8.44
N ILE A 220 -39.27 -34.90 8.43
CA ILE A 220 -40.55 -34.70 9.13
C ILE A 220 -41.61 -35.69 8.61
N ALA A 221 -41.73 -35.87 7.30
CA ALA A 221 -42.66 -36.82 6.70
C ALA A 221 -42.33 -38.28 7.07
N TYR A 222 -41.06 -38.64 7.12
CA TYR A 222 -40.60 -39.97 7.53
C TYR A 222 -40.94 -40.27 8.99
N TYR A 223 -40.62 -39.36 9.91
CA TYR A 223 -40.96 -39.50 11.33
C TYR A 223 -42.48 -39.44 11.57
N GLY A 224 -43.19 -38.56 10.87
CA GLY A 224 -44.66 -38.48 10.89
C GLY A 224 -45.31 -39.80 10.46
N ARG A 225 -44.87 -40.38 9.34
CA ARG A 225 -45.35 -41.71 8.89
C ARG A 225 -45.03 -42.81 9.90
N ARG A 226 -43.84 -42.79 10.51
CA ARG A 226 -43.44 -43.78 11.52
C ARG A 226 -44.31 -43.72 12.77
N ILE A 227 -44.58 -42.52 13.28
CA ILE A 227 -45.45 -42.31 14.45
C ILE A 227 -46.90 -42.69 14.12
N TYR A 228 -47.40 -42.32 12.94
CA TYR A 228 -48.76 -42.63 12.51
C TYR A 228 -48.99 -44.14 12.38
N ARG A 229 -48.04 -44.88 11.80
CA ARG A 229 -48.09 -46.36 11.74
C ARG A 229 -48.07 -47.00 13.13
N GLY A 230 -47.31 -46.43 14.07
CA GLY A 230 -47.28 -46.90 15.46
C GLY A 230 -48.63 -46.72 16.19
N ARG A 231 -49.32 -45.60 15.95
CA ARG A 231 -50.67 -45.36 16.52
C ARG A 231 -51.72 -46.30 15.94
N LYS A 232 -51.71 -46.56 14.62
CA LYS A 232 -52.69 -47.45 13.98
C LYS A 232 -52.63 -48.88 14.52
N LYS A 233 -51.44 -49.39 14.84
CA LYS A 233 -51.26 -50.70 15.50
C LYS A 233 -51.84 -50.75 16.92
N LYS A 234 -51.70 -49.68 17.71
CA LYS A 234 -52.27 -49.62 19.07
C LYS A 234 -53.80 -49.55 19.08
N VAL A 235 -54.40 -48.91 18.08
CA VAL A 235 -55.87 -48.83 17.97
C VAL A 235 -56.46 -50.21 17.63
N MET A 236 -55.90 -50.93 16.64
CA MET A 236 -56.38 -52.28 16.32
C MET A 236 -56.22 -53.27 17.49
N TYR A 237 -55.10 -53.22 18.21
CA TYR A 237 -54.90 -54.11 19.36
C TYR A 237 -55.93 -53.88 20.49
N ARG A 238 -56.42 -52.64 20.63
CA ARG A 238 -57.46 -52.29 21.62
C ARG A 238 -58.85 -52.78 21.18
N GLU A 239 -59.18 -52.66 19.89
CA GLU A 239 -60.45 -53.18 19.36
C GLU A 239 -60.51 -54.71 19.40
N GLU A 240 -59.41 -55.39 19.03
CA GLU A 240 -59.32 -56.85 19.14
C GLU A 240 -59.46 -57.32 20.60
N LEU A 241 -58.75 -56.68 21.55
CA LEU A 241 -58.89 -56.98 22.98
C LEU A 241 -60.31 -56.75 23.50
N VAL A 242 -60.93 -55.62 23.17
CA VAL A 242 -62.32 -55.32 23.60
C VAL A 242 -63.29 -56.32 23.00
N SER A 243 -63.12 -56.70 21.74
CA SER A 243 -63.96 -57.73 21.10
C SER A 243 -63.77 -59.12 21.70
N ALA A 244 -62.54 -59.47 22.08
CA ALA A 244 -62.23 -60.76 22.72
C ALA A 244 -62.83 -60.81 24.13
N VAL A 245 -62.77 -59.72 24.89
CA VAL A 245 -63.41 -59.61 26.21
C VAL A 245 -64.93 -59.76 26.10
N HIS A 246 -65.58 -59.08 25.14
CA HIS A 246 -67.02 -59.23 24.91
C HIS A 246 -67.41 -60.67 24.54
N ARG A 247 -66.65 -61.35 23.68
CA ARG A 247 -66.91 -62.78 23.35
C ARG A 247 -66.81 -63.69 24.56
N LEU A 248 -65.80 -63.50 25.41
CA LEU A 248 -65.65 -64.28 26.65
C LEU A 248 -66.79 -64.01 27.63
N GLN A 249 -67.24 -62.76 27.74
CA GLN A 249 -68.40 -62.40 28.57
C GLN A 249 -69.69 -63.06 28.08
N ASP A 250 -69.94 -63.07 26.77
CA ASP A 250 -71.10 -63.72 26.15
C ASP A 250 -71.05 -65.26 26.29
N GLU A 251 -69.87 -65.88 26.23
CA GLU A 251 -69.71 -67.32 26.48
C GLU A 251 -69.96 -67.70 27.93
N ILE A 252 -69.56 -66.85 28.88
CA ILE A 252 -69.81 -67.08 30.32
C ILE A 252 -71.31 -66.94 30.61
N PHE A 253 -71.98 -65.91 30.09
CA PHE A 253 -73.41 -65.70 30.30
C PHE A 253 -74.32 -66.73 29.63
N LYS A 254 -73.83 -67.49 28.63
CA LYS A 254 -74.57 -68.60 28.00
C LYS A 254 -74.47 -69.94 28.74
N ARG A 255 -73.62 -70.03 29.77
CA ARG A 255 -73.38 -71.27 30.54
C ARG A 255 -74.08 -71.30 31.91
N GLU A 256 -74.82 -70.25 32.25
CA GLU A 256 -75.78 -70.22 33.37
C GLU A 256 -77.21 -70.34 32.85
#